data_AF-A0A0N0RRT5-F1
#
_entry.id   AF-A0A0N0RRT5-F1
#
_cell.length_a   1.000
_cell.length_b   1.000
_cell.length_c   1.000
_cell.angle_alpha   90.00
_cell.angle_beta   90.00
_cell.angle_gamma   90.00
#
_symmetry.space_group_name_H-M   'P 1'
#
loop_
_entity.id
_entity.type
_entity.pdbx_description
1 polymer ?
#
loop_
_entity_poly.entity_id
_entity_poly.type
_entity_poly.pdbx_seq_one_letter_code
_entity_poly.pdbx_strand_id
1 'polypeptide(L)'
;MIEGARIYHAAHNNDPIGHIYDILEYNHAFEAVAKWVDENSSDDHEILLVSTSDHECGGLALSWQCPEDQTGDYAWCPDVMFNA
;
A
#
# COMPACT_ATOMS: atom_id res chain seq x y z
N MET A 1 -14.29 -8.00 -9.29
CA MET A 1 -12.86 -8.02 -8.96
C MET A 1 -12.34 -6.61 -9.17
N ILE A 2 -11.65 -6.05 -8.18
CA ILE A 2 -11.07 -4.70 -8.19
C ILE A 2 -9.57 -4.89 -7.88
N GLU A 3 -8.69 -4.25 -8.64
CA GLU A 3 -7.24 -4.50 -8.58
C GLU A 3 -6.45 -3.20 -8.49
N GLY A 4 -5.62 -3.07 -7.47
CA GLY A 4 -4.63 -1.99 -7.29
C GLY A 4 -3.30 -2.28 -7.99
N ALA A 5 -3.32 -2.59 -9.29
CA ALA A 5 -2.17 -3.16 -10.02
C ALA A 5 -0.94 -2.25 -10.16
N ARG A 6 -1.06 -0.95 -9.84
CA ARG A 6 0.04 0.01 -10.01
C ARG A 6 1.06 -0.02 -8.85
N ILE A 7 0.65 -0.47 -7.67
CA ILE A 7 1.51 -0.74 -6.51
C ILE A 7 2.73 -1.59 -6.93
N TYR A 8 2.48 -2.68 -7.66
CA TYR A 8 3.51 -3.57 -8.19
C TYR A 8 4.45 -2.91 -9.20
N HIS A 9 3.92 -2.06 -10.08
CA HIS A 9 4.72 -1.38 -11.10
C HIS A 9 5.65 -0.33 -10.49
N ALA A 10 5.17 0.43 -9.49
CA ALA A 10 5.99 1.38 -8.76
C ALA A 10 7.09 0.66 -7.97
N ALA A 11 6.75 -0.47 -7.33
CA ALA A 11 7.70 -1.32 -6.65
C ALA A 11 8.81 -1.86 -7.58
N HIS A 12 8.46 -2.31 -8.78
CA HIS A 12 9.46 -2.74 -9.77
C HIS A 12 10.42 -1.64 -10.22
N ASN A 13 9.95 -0.40 -10.21
CA ASN A 13 10.76 0.77 -10.55
C ASN A 13 11.54 1.32 -9.36
N ASN A 14 11.43 0.71 -8.17
CA ASN A 14 11.96 1.25 -6.91
C ASN A 14 11.54 2.71 -6.69
N ASP A 15 10.29 3.04 -7.04
CA ASP A 15 9.70 4.35 -6.86
C ASP A 15 8.88 4.38 -5.56
N PRO A 16 9.47 4.84 -4.43
CA PRO A 16 8.78 4.81 -3.15
C PRO A 16 7.58 5.76 -3.09
N ILE A 17 7.58 6.84 -3.90
CA ILE A 17 6.49 7.81 -3.94
C ILE A 17 5.31 7.19 -4.70
N GLY A 18 5.53 6.71 -5.92
CA GLY A 18 4.48 6.00 -6.66
C GLY A 18 3.89 4.83 -5.85
N HIS A 19 4.75 4.06 -5.17
CA HIS A 19 4.34 2.90 -4.39
C HIS A 19 3.41 3.30 -3.24
N ILE A 20 3.78 4.28 -2.40
CA ILE A 20 2.92 4.69 -1.27
C ILE A 20 1.62 5.32 -1.73
N TYR A 21 1.63 6.15 -2.77
CA TYR A 21 0.41 6.80 -3.26
C TYR A 21 -0.55 5.78 -3.91
N ASP A 22 -0.05 4.80 -4.66
CA ASP A 22 -0.90 3.72 -5.19
C ASP A 22 -1.51 2.85 -4.08
N ILE A 23 -0.77 2.62 -2.97
CA ILE A 23 -1.32 1.93 -1.77
C ILE A 23 -2.44 2.76 -1.15
N LEU A 24 -2.23 4.07 -0.96
CA LEU A 24 -3.23 4.96 -0.36
C LEU A 24 -4.50 5.03 -1.23
N GLU A 25 -4.35 5.12 -2.55
CA GLU A 25 -5.50 5.10 -3.47
C GLU A 25 -6.24 3.76 -3.48
N TYR A 26 -5.52 2.63 -3.37
CA TYR A 26 -6.18 1.33 -3.18
C TYR A 26 -6.94 1.27 -1.85
N ASN A 27 -6.38 1.83 -0.77
CA ASN A 27 -7.07 1.92 0.52
C ASN A 27 -8.35 2.76 0.42
N HIS A 28 -8.32 3.91 -0.27
CA HIS A 28 -9.53 4.71 -0.51
C HIS A 28 -10.60 3.92 -1.29
N ALA A 29 -10.19 3.15 -2.31
CA ALA A 29 -11.11 2.29 -3.05
C ALA A 29 -11.70 1.19 -2.16
N PHE A 30 -10.89 0.56 -1.31
CA PHE A 30 -11.35 -0.43 -0.35
C PHE A 30 -12.36 0.16 0.65
N GLU A 31 -12.09 1.32 1.22
CA GLU A 31 -13.00 2.03 2.13
C GLU A 31 -14.35 2.34 1.46
N ALA A 32 -14.33 2.79 0.21
CA ALA A 32 -15.54 3.05 -0.55
C ALA A 32 -16.37 1.77 -0.77
N VAL A 33 -15.73 0.64 -1.06
CA VAL A 33 -16.41 -0.66 -1.24
C VAL A 33 -16.90 -1.20 0.10
N ALA A 34 -16.11 -1.12 1.16
CA ALA A 34 -16.51 -1.54 2.51
C ALA A 34 -17.76 -0.77 2.97
N LYS A 35 -17.76 0.55 2.79
CA LYS A 35 -18.94 1.39 3.07
C LYS A 35 -20.15 0.97 2.24
N TRP A 36 -19.96 0.70 0.94
CA TRP A 36 -21.04 0.23 0.09
C TRP A 36 -21.58 -1.13 0.56
N VAL A 37 -20.72 -2.05 0.99
CA VAL A 37 -21.11 -3.34 1.56
C VAL A 37 -21.95 -3.16 2.82
N ASP A 38 -21.53 -2.27 3.73
CA ASP A 38 -22.27 -1.98 4.97
C ASP A 38 -23.66 -1.40 4.67
N GLU A 39 -23.77 -0.51 3.68
CA GLU A 39 -25.03 0.12 3.28
C GLU A 39 -25.99 -0.82 2.53
N ASN A 40 -25.49 -1.92 1.96
CA ASN A 40 -26.27 -2.82 1.10
C ASN A 40 -26.42 -4.25 1.66
N SER A 41 -25.80 -4.55 2.80
CA SER A 41 -26.00 -5.80 3.52
C SER A 41 -27.27 -5.76 4.38
N SER A 42 -27.92 -6.90 4.56
CA SER A 42 -29.11 -7.06 5.41
C SER A 42 -29.19 -8.50 5.95
N ASP A 43 -30.07 -8.75 6.93
CA ASP A 43 -30.27 -10.08 7.53
C ASP A 43 -30.60 -11.17 6.49
N ASP A 44 -31.25 -10.80 5.37
CA ASP A 44 -31.63 -11.71 4.29
C ASP A 44 -30.66 -11.68 3.09
N HIS A 45 -29.67 -10.79 3.09
CA HIS A 45 -28.71 -10.61 2.00
C HIS A 45 -27.34 -10.17 2.54
N GLU A 46 -26.43 -11.13 2.70
CA GLU A 46 -25.06 -10.89 3.13
C GLU A 46 -24.12 -10.69 1.94
N ILE A 47 -23.22 -9.70 2.05
CA ILE A 47 -22.16 -9.46 1.06
C ILE A 47 -20.80 -9.68 1.72
N LEU A 48 -20.01 -10.59 1.16
CA LEU A 48 -18.64 -10.87 1.63
C LEU A 48 -17.62 -10.06 0.82
N LEU A 49 -16.82 -9.26 1.52
CA LEU A 49 -15.66 -8.57 0.98
C LEU A 49 -14.37 -9.25 1.43
N VAL A 50 -13.49 -9.56 0.47
CA VAL A 50 -12.14 -10.09 0.74
C VAL A 50 -11.13 -9.23 0.00
N SER A 51 -10.08 -8.81 0.70
CA SER A 51 -8.94 -8.07 0.15
C SER A 51 -7.65 -8.80 0.51
N THR A 52 -6.77 -8.99 -0.47
CA THR A 52 -5.47 -9.64 -0.33
C THR A 52 -4.52 -9.12 -1.41
N SER A 53 -3.23 -9.39 -1.26
CA SER A 53 -2.28 -9.35 -2.37
C SER A 53 -2.08 -10.75 -2.96
N ASP A 54 -1.54 -10.79 -4.16
CA ASP A 54 -1.00 -11.99 -4.81
C ASP A 54 0.43 -12.28 -4.31
N HIS A 55 1.26 -11.26 -4.16
CA HIS A 55 2.61 -11.33 -3.57
C HIS A 55 3.12 -9.96 -3.10
N GLU A 56 4.33 -9.91 -2.53
CA GLU A 56 5.09 -8.67 -2.28
C GLU A 56 5.93 -8.31 -3.53
N CYS A 57 6.29 -7.05 -3.70
CA CYS A 57 7.18 -6.63 -4.77
C CYS A 57 8.18 -5.57 -4.29
N GLY A 58 9.42 -5.67 -4.76
CA GLY A 58 10.49 -4.70 -4.51
C GLY A 58 11.38 -5.04 -3.32
N GLY A 59 10.98 -5.95 -2.43
CA GLY A 59 11.72 -6.23 -1.19
C GLY A 59 11.80 -4.99 -0.31
N LEU A 60 10.68 -4.27 -0.19
CA LEU A 60 10.62 -2.96 0.47
C LEU A 60 11.12 -3.04 1.91
N ALA A 61 12.05 -2.16 2.25
CA ALA A 61 12.49 -1.91 3.62
C ALA A 61 12.20 -0.45 4.00
N LEU A 62 11.79 -0.22 5.24
CA LEU A 62 11.63 1.12 5.82
C LEU A 62 12.95 1.69 6.38
N SER A 63 14.05 0.99 6.12
CA SER A 63 15.39 1.37 6.53
C SER A 63 16.35 1.14 5.39
N TRP A 64 17.42 1.93 5.40
CA TRP A 64 18.57 1.75 4.54
C TRP A 64 19.83 2.04 5.36
N GLN A 65 20.80 1.14 5.31
CA GLN A 65 22.13 1.37 5.85
C GLN A 65 23.09 1.39 4.67
N CYS A 66 23.81 2.49 4.48
CA CYS A 66 24.83 2.58 3.45
C CYS A 66 26.00 1.64 3.81
N PRO A 67 26.66 1.01 2.82
CA PRO A 67 27.79 0.13 3.07
C PRO A 67 28.93 0.77 3.87
N GLU A 68 29.06 2.10 3.80
CA GLU A 68 30.08 2.88 4.48
C GLU A 68 29.74 3.20 5.95
N ASP A 69 28.50 2.97 6.38
CA ASP A 69 28.03 3.29 7.72
C ASP A 69 28.65 2.35 8.76
N GLN A 70 29.40 2.91 9.71
CA GLN A 70 30.10 2.15 10.75
C GLN A 70 29.17 1.62 11.86
N THR A 71 28.01 2.25 12.02
CA THR A 71 26.99 1.89 13.01
C THR A 71 25.63 1.98 12.34
N GLY A 72 24.71 1.07 12.69
CA GLY A 72 23.33 1.17 12.23
C GLY A 72 22.65 2.42 12.81
N ASP A 73 21.88 3.10 11.98
CA ASP A 73 21.02 4.21 12.38
C ASP A 73 19.54 3.79 12.25
N TYR A 74 18.72 4.24 13.19
CA TYR A 74 17.28 4.02 13.21
C TYR A 74 16.56 5.28 12.72
N ALA A 75 17.03 5.82 11.59
CA ALA A 75 16.47 7.01 10.98
C ALA A 75 15.10 6.69 10.36
N TRP A 76 14.10 7.49 10.72
CA TRP A 76 12.77 7.48 10.11
C TRP A 76 12.47 8.86 9.56
N CYS A 77 12.44 8.98 8.23
CA CYS A 77 12.29 10.25 7.53
C CYS A 77 11.17 10.19 6.49
N PRO A 78 9.91 9.95 6.88
CA PRO A 78 8.79 9.78 5.94
C PRO A 78 8.48 11.07 5.17
N ASP A 79 8.83 12.24 5.72
CA ASP A 79 8.54 13.55 5.13
C ASP A 79 9.15 13.73 3.73
N VAL A 80 10.17 12.94 3.37
CA VAL A 80 10.77 12.94 2.02
C VAL A 80 9.81 12.39 0.96
N MET A 81 8.79 11.63 1.36
CA MET A 81 7.81 11.04 0.45
C MET A 81 6.63 11.97 0.15
N PHE A 82 6.43 13.02 0.97
CA PHE A 82 5.24 13.90 0.90
C PHE A 82 5.48 15.25 0.20
N ASN A 83 6.71 15.51 -0.27
CA ASN A 83 7.10 16.80 -0.88
C ASN A 83 7.50 16.68 -2.37
N ALA A 84 7.11 15.59 -3.03
CA ALA A 84 7.44 15.31 -4.43
C ALA A 84 6.35 15.79 -5.40
#